data_AF-A0A1Z3N8Q7-F1
#
_entry.id   AF-A0A1Z3N8Q7-F1
#
_cell.length_a   1.000
_cell.length_b   1.000
_cell.length_c   1.000
_cell.angle_alpha   90.00
_cell.angle_beta   90.00
_cell.angle_gamma   90.00
#
_symmetry.space_group_name_H-M   'P 1'
#
loop_
_entity.id
_entity.type
_entity.pdbx_description
1 polymer ?
#
loop_
_entity_poly.entity_id
_entity_poly.type
_entity_poly.pdbx_seq_one_letter_code
_entity_poly.pdbx_strand_id
1 'polypeptide(L)'
;MPGLLIFLLILFPFHSFADHLDLLIYRAPAPLNWQSPGRLVRSMTKNLSAQVDGKDYPHPISHVNIRLQCGWEKPVYRGMTSIKSNGAYLWDFLMKGVSLDTMLINQTGRSYTEQEILTWLKPLTEKGYVRQFRLILNSDQCTRLRRYVDLYQSTGLINIYGGLRSDPLLGQGAGCSAFAASFLRVLDLDSTKLRQAWQRTLRIPLELLSVKHERARISFLGYLRGKDRPWASPQEPHILLKFWDPEKMFHWVGGSYREWDVRDHNSPSKPLLPWSREVFENTVQYHFTNRRRLLTKEEVLNTSSKTCRNFQKCP
;
A
#
# COMPACT_ATOMS: atom_id res chain seq x y z
N MET A 1 8.83 -32.45 -64.55
CA MET A 1 8.22 -31.31 -63.83
C MET A 1 8.21 -31.62 -62.34
N PRO A 2 9.23 -31.24 -61.56
CA PRO A 2 9.17 -31.35 -60.11
C PRO A 2 8.61 -30.06 -59.49
N GLY A 3 7.62 -30.23 -58.63
CA GLY A 3 6.84 -29.18 -57.99
C GLY A 3 7.66 -28.33 -57.01
N LEU A 4 7.49 -27.03 -57.13
CA LEU A 4 7.97 -26.02 -56.20
C LEU A 4 6.96 -25.90 -55.05
N LEU A 5 7.12 -26.71 -54.01
CA LEU A 5 6.36 -26.58 -52.77
C LEU A 5 6.94 -25.39 -51.99
N ILE A 6 6.42 -24.19 -52.25
CA ILE A 6 6.72 -22.98 -51.48
C ILE A 6 6.10 -23.18 -50.09
N PHE A 7 6.94 -23.56 -49.12
CA PHE A 7 6.61 -23.48 -47.70
C PHE A 7 6.43 -22.01 -47.34
N LEU A 8 5.18 -21.53 -47.36
CA LEU A 8 4.78 -20.31 -46.67
C LEU A 8 4.93 -20.55 -45.17
N LEU A 9 6.15 -20.35 -44.67
CA LEU A 9 6.39 -20.05 -43.26
C LEU A 9 5.73 -18.70 -43.00
N ILE A 10 4.46 -18.75 -42.62
CA ILE A 10 3.74 -17.61 -42.08
C ILE A 10 4.49 -17.23 -40.81
N LEU A 11 5.35 -16.22 -40.93
CA LEU A 11 5.93 -15.45 -39.84
C LEU A 11 4.77 -14.74 -39.13
N PHE A 12 3.96 -15.50 -38.39
CA PHE A 12 3.16 -14.89 -37.35
C PHE A 12 4.17 -14.30 -36.37
N PRO A 13 4.18 -12.96 -36.18
CA PRO A 13 5.00 -12.38 -35.14
C PRO A 13 4.50 -13.01 -33.84
N PHE A 14 5.30 -13.92 -33.27
CA PHE A 14 5.12 -14.36 -31.90
C PHE A 14 5.18 -13.09 -31.07
N HIS A 15 4.01 -12.56 -30.72
CA HIS A 15 3.89 -11.52 -29.73
C HIS A 15 4.34 -12.18 -28.43
N SER A 16 5.64 -12.09 -28.16
CA SER A 16 6.19 -12.41 -26.86
C SER A 16 5.60 -11.38 -25.90
N PHE A 17 4.47 -11.72 -25.30
CA PHE A 17 3.93 -10.94 -24.19
C PHE A 17 4.86 -11.13 -23.02
N ALA A 18 5.66 -10.12 -22.74
CA ALA A 18 6.55 -10.14 -21.59
C ALA A 18 5.73 -10.14 -20.29
N ASP A 19 6.06 -11.07 -19.40
CA ASP A 19 5.57 -11.09 -18.02
C ASP A 19 5.92 -9.75 -17.37
N HIS A 20 4.97 -9.13 -16.69
CA HIS A 20 5.24 -7.85 -16.03
C HIS A 20 4.35 -7.57 -14.82
N LEU A 21 4.91 -6.80 -13.89
CA LEU A 21 4.19 -6.18 -12.79
C LEU A 21 4.19 -4.66 -13.00
N ASP A 22 3.01 -4.07 -13.11
CA ASP A 22 2.83 -2.62 -13.09
C ASP A 22 2.40 -2.18 -11.69
N LEU A 23 3.13 -1.24 -11.08
CA LEU A 23 2.60 -0.41 -10.00
C LEU A 23 1.94 0.83 -10.62
N LEU A 24 0.64 0.94 -10.44
CA LEU A 24 -0.18 2.07 -10.87
C LEU A 24 -0.27 3.04 -9.70
N ILE A 25 0.53 4.10 -9.74
CA ILE A 25 0.71 5.03 -8.62
C ILE A 25 -0.10 6.29 -8.90
N TYR A 26 -1.07 6.57 -8.04
CA TYR A 26 -1.97 7.71 -8.10
C TYR A 26 -1.49 8.77 -7.12
N ARG A 27 -1.27 9.99 -7.56
CA ARG A 27 -1.03 11.12 -6.64
C ARG A 27 -2.35 11.64 -6.08
N ALA A 28 -2.28 12.40 -5.00
CA ALA A 28 -3.40 13.21 -4.53
C ALA A 28 -3.66 14.38 -5.49
N PRO A 29 -4.89 14.94 -5.51
CA PRO A 29 -5.22 16.11 -6.33
C PRO A 29 -4.26 17.28 -6.06
N ALA A 30 -4.20 17.74 -4.82
CA ALA A 30 -3.14 18.60 -4.32
C ALA A 30 -2.16 17.81 -3.43
N PRO A 31 -0.85 18.15 -3.43
CA PRO A 31 0.14 17.46 -2.60
C PRO A 31 -0.20 17.53 -1.11
N LEU A 32 0.04 16.43 -0.38
CA LEU A 32 -0.11 16.39 1.06
C LEU A 32 1.03 17.13 1.75
N ASN A 33 0.71 17.91 2.78
CA ASN A 33 1.68 18.69 3.52
C ASN A 33 2.11 17.98 4.80
N TRP A 34 3.22 17.27 4.71
CA TRP A 34 3.80 16.51 5.80
C TRP A 34 4.68 17.32 6.76
N GLN A 35 4.61 18.65 6.79
CA GLN A 35 5.46 19.47 7.69
C GLN A 35 4.98 19.43 9.15
N SER A 36 3.67 19.28 9.36
CA SER A 36 3.07 19.11 10.69
C SER A 36 1.79 18.25 10.62
N PRO A 37 1.35 17.65 11.74
CA PRO A 37 0.07 16.99 11.87
C PRO A 37 -1.11 17.76 11.26
N GLY A 38 -1.28 19.03 11.63
CA GLY A 38 -2.42 19.82 11.17
C GLY A 38 -2.28 20.27 9.73
N ARG A 39 -1.05 20.53 9.24
CA ARG A 39 -0.84 20.79 7.81
C ARG A 39 -1.21 19.56 6.97
N LEU A 40 -0.89 18.36 7.45
CA LEU A 40 -1.28 17.11 6.81
C LEU A 40 -2.80 16.98 6.76
N VAL A 41 -3.46 17.09 7.92
CA VAL A 41 -4.92 17.03 8.03
C VAL A 41 -5.59 18.05 7.10
N ARG A 42 -5.19 19.33 7.14
CA ARG A 42 -5.76 20.39 6.30
C ARG A 42 -5.56 20.11 4.81
N SER A 43 -4.37 19.66 4.39
CA SER A 43 -4.10 19.31 2.99
C SER A 43 -4.90 18.10 2.52
N MET A 44 -5.04 17.07 3.35
CA MET A 44 -5.90 15.92 3.08
C MET A 44 -7.37 16.34 2.95
N THR A 45 -7.88 17.14 3.89
CA THR A 45 -9.28 17.61 3.87
C THR A 45 -9.59 18.40 2.61
N LYS A 46 -8.66 19.24 2.14
CA LYS A 46 -8.80 19.97 0.87
C LYS A 46 -9.01 19.04 -0.34
N ASN A 47 -8.46 17.84 -0.30
CA ASN A 47 -8.58 16.87 -1.41
C ASN A 47 -9.90 16.07 -1.39
N LEU A 48 -10.69 16.12 -0.31
CA LEU A 48 -11.91 15.31 -0.19
C LEU A 48 -13.02 15.70 -1.16
N SER A 49 -13.03 16.95 -1.61
CA SER A 49 -14.01 17.48 -2.58
C SER A 49 -13.44 17.60 -4.00
N ALA A 50 -12.28 17.01 -4.27
CA ALA A 50 -11.69 17.06 -5.60
C ALA A 50 -12.50 16.21 -6.58
N GLN A 51 -12.61 16.69 -7.82
CA GLN A 51 -13.33 16.01 -8.88
C GLN A 51 -12.47 15.91 -10.14
N VAL A 52 -12.70 14.85 -10.90
CA VAL A 52 -12.15 14.65 -12.24
C VAL A 52 -13.30 14.23 -13.16
N ASP A 53 -13.50 14.98 -14.24
CA ASP A 53 -14.56 14.76 -15.23
C ASP A 53 -15.96 14.70 -14.61
N GLY A 54 -16.23 15.63 -13.68
CA GLY A 54 -17.51 15.74 -12.99
C GLY A 54 -17.79 14.62 -11.98
N LYS A 55 -16.81 13.75 -11.70
CA LYS A 55 -16.92 12.65 -10.72
C LYS A 55 -15.95 12.86 -9.57
N ASP A 56 -16.33 12.43 -8.37
CA ASP A 56 -15.49 12.55 -7.18
C ASP A 56 -14.19 11.74 -7.31
N TYR A 57 -13.06 12.40 -7.03
CA TYR A 57 -11.75 11.79 -7.13
C TYR A 57 -11.59 10.64 -6.10
N PRO A 58 -11.22 9.42 -6.53
CA PRO A 58 -11.28 8.25 -5.66
C PRO A 58 -10.14 8.19 -4.61
N HIS A 59 -9.09 9.00 -4.74
CA HIS A 59 -7.82 8.83 -3.99
C HIS A 59 -7.33 10.11 -3.29
N PRO A 60 -8.07 10.68 -2.31
CA PRO A 60 -7.75 11.98 -1.71
C PRO A 60 -6.37 12.06 -1.03
N ILE A 61 -5.76 10.91 -0.70
CA ILE A 61 -4.45 10.80 -0.04
C ILE A 61 -3.42 10.02 -0.87
N SER A 62 -3.54 10.04 -2.19
CA SER A 62 -2.76 9.20 -3.11
C SER A 62 -3.08 7.70 -2.95
N HIS A 63 -2.67 6.88 -3.92
CA HIS A 63 -2.96 5.44 -3.91
C HIS A 63 -1.96 4.64 -4.74
N VAL A 64 -1.90 3.33 -4.51
CA VAL A 64 -1.16 2.42 -5.40
C VAL A 64 -1.98 1.16 -5.65
N ASN A 65 -2.22 0.87 -6.92
CA ASN A 65 -2.75 -0.42 -7.38
C ASN A 65 -1.64 -1.21 -8.07
N ILE A 66 -1.85 -2.50 -8.26
CA ILE A 66 -1.00 -3.36 -9.07
C ILE A 66 -1.78 -3.92 -10.25
N ARG A 67 -1.07 -4.17 -11.34
CA ARG A 67 -1.49 -5.03 -12.44
C ARG A 67 -0.39 -6.06 -12.70
N LEU A 68 -0.71 -7.34 -12.56
CA LEU A 68 0.21 -8.44 -12.86
C LEU A 68 -0.24 -9.16 -14.14
N GLN A 69 0.65 -9.25 -15.13
CA GLN A 69 0.45 -9.99 -16.37
C GLN A 69 1.44 -11.17 -16.41
N CYS A 70 0.93 -12.39 -16.52
CA CYS A 70 1.73 -13.60 -16.71
C CYS A 70 1.31 -14.30 -18.01
N GLY A 71 2.17 -14.26 -19.03
CA GLY A 71 1.96 -14.84 -20.35
C GLY A 71 0.64 -14.39 -20.96
N TRP A 72 -0.18 -15.36 -21.35
CA TRP A 72 -1.49 -15.17 -21.98
C TRP A 72 -2.65 -15.13 -20.97
N GLU A 73 -2.38 -15.22 -19.67
CA GLU A 73 -3.44 -15.18 -18.68
C GLU A 73 -4.11 -13.81 -18.61
N LYS A 74 -5.34 -13.78 -18.10
CA LYS A 74 -6.01 -12.52 -17.80
C LYS A 74 -5.19 -11.74 -16.75
N PRO A 75 -4.85 -10.45 -16.98
CA PRO A 75 -4.12 -9.67 -16.01
C PRO A 75 -4.89 -9.52 -14.69
N VAL A 76 -4.15 -9.59 -13.59
CA VAL A 76 -4.69 -9.44 -12.24
C VAL A 76 -4.53 -8.01 -11.79
N TYR A 77 -5.65 -7.31 -11.61
CA TYR A 77 -5.69 -5.98 -11.00
C TYR A 77 -6.08 -6.06 -9.53
N ARG A 78 -5.27 -5.49 -8.63
CA ARG A 78 -5.54 -5.46 -7.19
C ARG A 78 -5.07 -4.16 -6.56
N GLY A 79 -5.65 -3.82 -5.41
CA GLY A 79 -5.21 -2.70 -4.60
C GLY A 79 -5.98 -2.67 -3.28
N MET A 80 -5.28 -2.40 -2.18
CA MET A 80 -5.88 -2.43 -0.85
C MET A 80 -6.60 -1.12 -0.55
N THR A 81 -7.86 -1.21 -0.13
CA THR A 81 -8.64 -0.08 0.35
C THR A 81 -9.47 -0.46 1.58
N SER A 82 -10.04 0.52 2.26
CA SER A 82 -11.02 0.25 3.32
C SER A 82 -12.43 0.10 2.74
N ILE A 83 -13.28 -0.65 3.43
CA ILE A 83 -14.72 -0.65 3.16
C ILE A 83 -15.41 0.64 3.59
N LYS A 84 -14.77 1.43 4.48
CA LYS A 84 -15.35 2.69 4.95
C LYS A 84 -15.22 3.75 3.86
N SER A 85 -16.31 4.50 3.66
CA SER A 85 -16.29 5.66 2.77
C SER A 85 -15.44 6.79 3.35
N ASN A 86 -14.98 7.70 2.49
CA ASN A 86 -14.25 8.91 2.91
C ASN A 86 -15.06 9.73 3.93
N GLY A 87 -16.38 9.82 3.76
CA GLY A 87 -17.28 10.49 4.70
C GLY A 87 -17.35 9.82 6.07
N ALA A 88 -17.34 8.48 6.12
CA ALA A 88 -17.32 7.75 7.39
C ALA A 88 -15.99 7.94 8.14
N TYR A 89 -14.86 8.01 7.42
CA TYR A 89 -13.56 8.36 8.01
C TYR A 89 -13.56 9.78 8.55
N LEU A 90 -14.05 10.75 7.77
CA LEU A 90 -14.16 12.13 8.20
C LEU A 90 -15.07 12.25 9.44
N TRP A 91 -16.18 11.51 9.49
CA TRP A 91 -17.08 11.46 10.65
C TRP A 91 -16.43 10.87 11.90
N ASP A 92 -15.70 9.75 11.77
CA ASP A 92 -14.95 9.16 12.88
C ASP A 92 -13.88 10.15 13.40
N PHE A 93 -13.21 10.85 12.49
CA PHE A 93 -12.20 11.85 12.81
C PHE A 93 -12.81 13.12 13.46
N LEU A 94 -14.01 13.53 13.03
CA LEU A 94 -14.77 14.69 13.52
C LEU A 94 -15.42 14.46 14.89
N MET A 95 -16.18 13.36 15.02
CA MET A 95 -17.14 13.17 16.11
C MET A 95 -16.65 12.23 17.20
N LYS A 96 -15.86 11.22 16.84
CA LYS A 96 -15.35 10.23 17.80
C LYS A 96 -13.99 10.64 18.39
N GLY A 97 -13.43 11.76 17.95
CA GLY A 97 -12.11 12.25 18.40
C GLY A 97 -10.96 11.30 18.06
N VAL A 98 -11.17 10.41 17.08
CA VAL A 98 -10.11 9.54 16.57
C VAL A 98 -9.11 10.45 15.85
N SER A 99 -7.87 10.45 16.30
CA SER A 99 -6.82 11.38 15.86
C SER A 99 -5.90 10.64 14.87
N LEU A 100 -4.60 10.95 14.91
CA LEU A 100 -3.61 10.28 14.08
C LEU A 100 -3.42 8.79 14.40
N ASP A 101 -4.08 8.24 15.43
CA ASP A 101 -4.09 6.80 15.70
C ASP A 101 -4.74 5.98 14.57
N THR A 102 -5.61 6.59 13.75
CA THR A 102 -6.10 6.00 12.49
C THR A 102 -4.98 5.60 11.54
N MET A 103 -3.81 6.25 11.61
CA MET A 103 -2.63 5.90 10.82
C MET A 103 -1.95 4.61 11.33
N LEU A 104 -2.26 4.16 12.55
CA LEU A 104 -1.60 3.03 13.21
C LEU A 104 -2.48 1.79 13.31
N ILE A 105 -3.79 1.98 13.40
CA ILE A 105 -4.75 0.89 13.60
C ILE A 105 -5.21 0.28 12.28
N ASN A 106 -5.40 -1.05 12.29
CA ASN A 106 -6.00 -1.76 11.17
C ASN A 106 -7.48 -1.39 11.02
N GLN A 107 -7.97 -1.42 9.80
CA GLN A 107 -9.36 -1.19 9.43
C GLN A 107 -9.90 -2.41 8.68
N THR A 108 -11.23 -2.50 8.55
CA THR A 108 -11.79 -3.51 7.64
C THR A 108 -11.44 -3.11 6.21
N GLY A 109 -10.73 -3.99 5.54
CA GLY A 109 -10.25 -3.81 4.18
C GLY A 109 -11.07 -4.56 3.14
N ARG A 110 -10.77 -4.26 1.89
CA ARG A 110 -11.13 -5.04 0.71
C ARG A 110 -10.10 -4.76 -0.39
N SER A 111 -10.14 -5.55 -1.46
CA SER A 111 -9.50 -5.17 -2.72
C SER A 111 -10.40 -4.22 -3.50
N TYR A 112 -9.81 -3.28 -4.23
CA TYR A 112 -10.44 -2.77 -5.45
C TYR A 112 -10.66 -3.91 -6.44
N THR A 113 -11.81 -3.87 -7.10
CA THR A 113 -12.10 -4.70 -8.27
C THR A 113 -11.37 -4.18 -9.50
N GLU A 114 -11.19 -5.05 -10.49
CA GLU A 114 -10.62 -4.66 -11.78
C GLU A 114 -11.42 -3.53 -12.43
N GLN A 115 -12.76 -3.62 -12.41
CA GLN A 115 -13.62 -2.59 -12.99
C GLN A 115 -13.46 -1.23 -12.30
N GLU A 116 -13.36 -1.19 -10.96
CA GLU A 116 -13.12 0.06 -10.23
C GLU A 116 -11.80 0.71 -10.64
N ILE A 117 -10.74 -0.11 -10.80
CA ILE A 117 -9.41 0.38 -11.20
C ILE A 117 -9.46 0.91 -12.63
N LEU A 118 -10.00 0.13 -13.57
CA LEU A 118 -10.05 0.49 -14.99
C LEU A 118 -10.94 1.70 -15.26
N THR A 119 -12.03 1.88 -14.49
CA THR A 119 -12.92 3.05 -14.61
C THR A 119 -12.17 4.37 -14.41
N TRP A 120 -11.19 4.40 -13.50
CA TRP A 120 -10.42 5.60 -13.18
C TRP A 120 -9.07 5.66 -13.87
N LEU A 121 -8.49 4.53 -14.25
CA LEU A 121 -7.13 4.48 -14.77
C LEU A 121 -6.93 5.39 -15.97
N LYS A 122 -7.80 5.30 -16.99
CA LYS A 122 -7.71 6.12 -18.20
C LYS A 122 -7.82 7.62 -17.92
N PRO A 123 -8.93 8.14 -17.35
CA PRO A 123 -9.07 9.59 -17.14
C PRO A 123 -8.00 10.17 -16.22
N LEU A 124 -7.57 9.41 -15.20
CA LEU A 124 -6.51 9.86 -14.31
C LEU A 124 -5.12 9.83 -14.95
N THR A 125 -4.86 8.89 -15.87
CA THR A 125 -3.61 8.87 -16.65
C THR A 125 -3.55 10.06 -17.61
N GLU A 126 -4.62 10.32 -18.36
CA GLU A 126 -4.71 11.42 -19.32
C GLU A 126 -4.50 12.79 -18.65
N LYS A 127 -4.91 12.93 -17.38
CA LYS A 127 -4.71 14.14 -16.59
C LYS A 127 -3.42 14.17 -15.78
N GLY A 128 -2.55 13.17 -15.92
CA GLY A 128 -1.25 13.11 -15.24
C GLY A 128 -1.34 12.82 -13.73
N TYR A 129 -2.47 12.28 -13.25
CA TYR A 129 -2.63 11.83 -11.87
C TYR A 129 -2.08 10.42 -11.64
N VAL A 130 -1.85 9.65 -12.70
CA VAL A 130 -1.28 8.29 -12.63
C VAL A 130 0.12 8.28 -13.22
N ARG A 131 1.03 7.57 -12.54
CA ARG A 131 2.31 7.15 -13.08
C ARG A 131 2.44 5.64 -12.97
N GLN A 132 3.05 5.05 -13.98
CA GLN A 132 3.25 3.61 -14.04
C GLN A 132 4.73 3.27 -13.81
N PHE A 133 4.97 2.33 -12.91
CA PHE A 133 6.26 1.69 -12.75
C PHE A 133 6.16 0.21 -13.12
N ARG A 134 6.77 -0.17 -14.25
CA ARG A 134 6.74 -1.54 -14.77
C ARG A 134 8.02 -2.28 -14.40
N LEU A 135 7.85 -3.49 -13.86
CA LEU A 135 8.91 -4.49 -13.76
C LEU A 135 8.72 -5.51 -14.88
N ILE A 136 9.75 -5.72 -15.69
CA ILE A 136 9.77 -6.81 -16.68
C ILE A 136 10.26 -8.07 -15.98
N LEU A 137 9.46 -9.12 -16.07
CA LEU A 137 9.65 -10.35 -15.31
C LEU A 137 10.00 -11.52 -16.22
N ASN A 138 10.62 -12.54 -15.63
CA ASN A 138 10.62 -13.89 -16.18
C ASN A 138 9.43 -14.69 -15.61
N SER A 139 9.19 -15.88 -16.16
CA SER A 139 8.01 -16.67 -15.80
C SER A 139 8.04 -17.23 -14.38
N ASP A 140 9.22 -17.47 -13.80
CA ASP A 140 9.35 -17.88 -12.39
C ASP A 140 9.00 -16.75 -11.43
N GLN A 141 9.47 -15.53 -11.73
CA GLN A 141 9.10 -14.33 -10.99
C GLN A 141 7.60 -14.08 -11.05
N CYS A 142 7.00 -14.20 -12.24
CA CYS A 142 5.55 -14.02 -12.42
C CYS A 142 4.76 -15.06 -11.64
N THR A 143 5.15 -16.33 -11.74
CA THR A 143 4.55 -17.44 -10.98
C THR A 143 4.64 -17.19 -9.47
N ARG A 144 5.79 -16.71 -8.98
CA ARG A 144 5.97 -16.36 -7.57
C ARG A 144 5.05 -15.24 -7.11
N LEU A 145 4.90 -14.18 -7.92
CA LEU A 145 3.96 -13.10 -7.61
C LEU A 145 2.50 -13.56 -7.66
N ARG A 146 2.14 -14.47 -8.57
CA ARG A 146 0.80 -15.06 -8.62
C ARG A 146 0.48 -15.85 -7.35
N ARG A 147 1.40 -16.70 -6.90
CA ARG A 147 1.29 -17.40 -5.61
C ARG A 147 1.14 -16.44 -4.44
N TYR A 148 1.80 -15.28 -4.49
CA TYR A 148 1.64 -14.25 -3.47
C TYR A 148 0.24 -13.62 -3.47
N VAL A 149 -0.32 -13.33 -4.65
CA VAL A 149 -1.72 -12.90 -4.77
C VAL A 149 -2.67 -13.94 -4.17
N ASP A 150 -2.49 -15.21 -4.53
CA ASP A 150 -3.36 -16.30 -4.07
C ASP A 150 -3.30 -16.46 -2.55
N LEU A 151 -2.08 -16.43 -1.98
CA LEU A 151 -1.86 -16.43 -0.54
C LEU A 151 -2.61 -15.27 0.15
N TYR A 152 -2.50 -14.06 -0.40
CA TYR A 152 -3.13 -12.87 0.16
C TYR A 152 -4.67 -12.98 0.18
N GLN A 153 -5.23 -13.65 -0.83
CA GLN A 153 -6.67 -13.93 -0.91
C GLN A 153 -7.07 -15.07 0.02
N SER A 154 -6.39 -16.22 -0.04
CA SER A 154 -6.77 -17.43 0.70
C SER A 154 -6.65 -17.29 2.21
N THR A 155 -5.74 -16.44 2.69
CA THR A 155 -5.58 -16.17 4.13
C THR A 155 -6.52 -15.10 4.66
N GLY A 156 -7.27 -14.42 3.79
CA GLY A 156 -8.15 -13.32 4.20
C GLY A 156 -7.43 -12.00 4.52
N LEU A 157 -6.13 -11.89 4.24
CA LEU A 157 -5.37 -10.64 4.38
C LEU A 157 -5.99 -9.46 3.62
N ILE A 158 -6.67 -9.76 2.51
CA ILE A 158 -7.45 -8.79 1.73
C ILE A 158 -8.53 -8.06 2.53
N ASN A 159 -8.96 -8.63 3.67
CA ASN A 159 -9.97 -8.05 4.54
C ASN A 159 -9.38 -7.16 5.65
N ILE A 160 -8.06 -6.94 5.64
CA ILE A 160 -7.34 -6.13 6.64
C ILE A 160 -6.63 -4.97 5.93
N TYR A 161 -7.25 -3.79 5.95
CA TYR A 161 -6.59 -2.56 5.53
C TYR A 161 -5.68 -2.09 6.67
N GLY A 162 -4.39 -2.41 6.53
CA GLY A 162 -3.40 -2.20 7.58
C GLY A 162 -3.12 -0.73 7.84
N GLY A 163 -2.82 -0.39 9.09
CA GLY A 163 -2.20 0.90 9.42
C GLY A 163 -0.88 1.08 8.68
N LEU A 164 -0.34 2.30 8.66
CA LEU A 164 0.88 2.66 7.92
C LEU A 164 2.13 1.87 8.37
N ARG A 165 2.12 1.31 9.58
CA ARG A 165 3.19 0.46 10.11
C ARG A 165 3.02 -1.03 9.81
N SER A 166 1.88 -1.46 9.26
CA SER A 166 1.59 -2.88 9.04
C SER A 166 2.46 -3.47 7.95
N ASP A 167 2.97 -4.68 8.19
CA ASP A 167 3.73 -5.46 7.23
C ASP A 167 2.89 -6.65 6.70
N PRO A 168 2.52 -6.67 5.40
CA PRO A 168 1.77 -7.79 4.83
C PRO A 168 2.53 -9.11 4.81
N LEU A 169 3.87 -9.10 4.75
CA LEU A 169 4.66 -10.34 4.78
C LEU A 169 4.72 -10.95 6.18
N LEU A 170 4.28 -10.21 7.21
CA LEU A 170 4.13 -10.68 8.58
C LEU A 170 2.65 -10.93 8.96
N GLY A 171 1.72 -10.94 7.99
CA GLY A 171 0.31 -11.24 8.26
C GLY A 171 -0.48 -10.08 8.90
N GLN A 172 0.03 -8.85 8.88
CA GLN A 172 -0.56 -7.73 9.62
C GLN A 172 -1.63 -6.94 8.84
N GLY A 173 -1.91 -7.35 7.60
CA GLY A 173 -2.60 -6.53 6.60
C GLY A 173 -1.68 -5.49 5.95
N ALA A 174 -2.24 -4.67 5.07
CA ALA A 174 -1.49 -3.58 4.45
C ALA A 174 -2.37 -2.42 3.99
N GLY A 175 -1.81 -1.22 4.04
CA GLY A 175 -2.28 -0.09 3.23
C GLY A 175 -1.86 -0.27 1.76
N CYS A 176 -2.37 0.60 0.88
CA CYS A 176 -2.16 0.47 -0.58
C CYS A 176 -0.69 0.40 -1.02
N SER A 177 0.16 1.31 -0.55
CA SER A 177 1.58 1.35 -0.89
C SER A 177 2.38 0.21 -0.27
N ALA A 178 2.06 -0.20 0.97
CA ALA A 178 2.71 -1.34 1.61
C ALA A 178 2.38 -2.66 0.90
N PHE A 179 1.14 -2.80 0.42
CA PHE A 179 0.72 -3.91 -0.43
C PHE A 179 1.45 -3.90 -1.76
N ALA A 180 1.55 -2.77 -2.46
CA ALA A 180 2.29 -2.69 -3.72
C ALA A 180 3.80 -2.97 -3.53
N ALA A 181 4.41 -2.39 -2.49
CA ALA A 181 5.82 -2.57 -2.19
C ALA A 181 6.16 -4.01 -1.76
N SER A 182 5.21 -4.78 -1.23
CA SER A 182 5.47 -6.17 -0.84
C SER A 182 5.72 -7.09 -2.03
N PHE A 183 5.22 -6.76 -3.24
CA PHE A 183 5.55 -7.51 -4.45
C PHE A 183 7.05 -7.42 -4.77
N LEU A 184 7.65 -6.24 -4.57
CA LEU A 184 9.10 -6.06 -4.77
C LEU A 184 9.88 -6.85 -3.73
N ARG A 185 9.42 -6.85 -2.48
CA ARG A 185 10.02 -7.64 -1.38
C ARG A 185 9.93 -9.14 -1.62
N VAL A 186 8.83 -9.62 -2.18
CA VAL A 186 8.66 -11.03 -2.56
C VAL A 186 9.71 -11.47 -3.59
N LEU A 187 10.16 -10.54 -4.43
CA LEU A 187 11.23 -10.75 -5.42
C LEU A 187 12.62 -10.32 -4.92
N ASP A 188 12.78 -9.91 -3.66
CA ASP A 188 14.04 -9.38 -3.08
C ASP A 188 14.60 -8.12 -3.79
N LEU A 189 13.70 -7.33 -4.38
CA LEU A 189 14.02 -6.10 -5.11
C LEU A 189 13.96 -4.83 -4.24
N ASP A 190 13.62 -4.94 -2.95
CA ASP A 190 13.49 -3.79 -2.05
C ASP A 190 14.84 -3.29 -1.52
N SER A 191 15.64 -2.70 -2.40
CA SER A 191 16.95 -2.14 -2.02
C SER A 191 16.84 -1.00 -1.00
N THR A 192 17.93 -0.74 -0.27
CA THR A 192 18.02 0.42 0.65
C THR A 192 17.80 1.75 -0.09
N LYS A 193 18.29 1.87 -1.33
CA LYS A 193 18.07 3.05 -2.17
C LYS A 193 16.59 3.24 -2.47
N LEU A 194 15.87 2.16 -2.81
CA LEU A 194 14.43 2.23 -3.06
C LEU A 194 13.66 2.58 -1.80
N ARG A 195 14.01 1.99 -0.65
CA ARG A 195 13.43 2.32 0.65
C ARG A 195 13.62 3.81 0.99
N GLN A 196 14.80 4.38 0.78
CA GLN A 196 15.05 5.81 1.01
C GLN A 196 14.22 6.70 0.07
N ALA A 197 14.09 6.28 -1.19
CA ALA A 197 13.32 7.00 -2.19
C ALA A 197 11.81 6.95 -1.90
N TRP A 198 11.27 5.83 -1.47
CA TRP A 198 9.82 5.60 -1.38
C TRP A 198 9.26 5.73 0.04
N GLN A 199 10.05 5.54 1.08
CA GLN A 199 9.55 5.58 2.45
C GLN A 199 9.62 6.98 3.05
N ARG A 200 8.65 7.29 3.89
CA ARG A 200 8.66 8.45 4.80
C ARG A 200 8.91 7.98 6.23
N THR A 201 9.54 8.84 7.00
CA THR A 201 9.71 8.66 8.44
C THR A 201 9.15 9.86 9.17
N LEU A 202 8.25 9.62 10.12
CA LEU A 202 7.63 10.64 10.97
C LEU A 202 7.88 10.30 12.43
N ARG A 203 8.09 11.34 13.24
CA ARG A 203 8.10 11.24 14.70
C ARG A 203 6.76 11.73 15.21
N ILE A 204 5.83 10.81 15.45
CA ILE A 204 4.49 11.18 15.89
C ILE A 204 4.53 11.41 17.41
N PRO A 205 4.25 12.63 17.90
CA PRO A 205 4.19 12.90 19.32
C PRO A 205 3.14 12.01 19.99
N LEU A 206 3.47 11.42 21.15
CA LEU A 206 2.54 10.50 21.84
C LEU A 206 1.22 11.18 22.24
N GLU A 207 1.26 12.47 22.57
CA GLU A 207 0.08 13.27 22.92
C GLU A 207 -0.96 13.39 21.79
N LEU A 208 -0.61 13.06 20.54
CA LEU A 208 -1.52 13.10 19.40
C LEU A 208 -2.19 11.75 19.12
N LEU A 209 -1.86 10.72 19.88
CA LEU A 209 -2.40 9.37 19.72
C LEU A 209 -3.44 9.09 20.79
N SER A 210 -4.61 8.64 20.38
CA SER A 210 -5.56 8.02 21.30
C SER A 210 -5.12 6.57 21.56
N VAL A 211 -5.08 6.18 22.84
CA VAL A 211 -4.88 4.80 23.28
C VAL A 211 -6.09 4.33 24.06
N LYS A 212 -6.21 3.02 24.34
CA LYS A 212 -7.40 2.40 24.95
C LYS A 212 -8.01 3.17 26.14
N HIS A 213 -7.20 3.85 26.95
CA HIS A 213 -7.64 4.58 28.15
C HIS A 213 -7.25 6.07 28.17
N GLU A 214 -6.66 6.61 27.09
CA GLU A 214 -6.26 8.02 27.02
C GLU A 214 -6.67 8.61 25.67
N ARG A 215 -7.27 9.80 25.68
CA ARG A 215 -7.67 10.51 24.44
C ARG A 215 -6.53 11.39 23.93
N ALA A 216 -6.43 11.53 22.62
CA ALA A 216 -5.51 12.49 22.01
C ALA A 216 -5.78 13.93 22.52
N ARG A 217 -4.71 14.70 22.70
CA ARG A 217 -4.75 16.10 23.16
C ARG A 217 -5.46 17.03 22.18
N ILE A 218 -5.36 16.74 20.89
CA ILE A 218 -5.86 17.59 19.80
C ILE A 218 -6.94 16.83 19.02
N SER A 219 -8.12 17.44 18.93
CA SER A 219 -9.22 16.98 18.06
C SER A 219 -9.05 17.49 16.62
N PHE A 220 -9.85 16.96 15.69
CA PHE A 220 -9.85 17.44 14.29
C PHE A 220 -10.03 18.95 14.14
N LEU A 221 -11.01 19.53 14.82
CA LEU A 221 -11.23 20.97 14.77
C LEU A 221 -10.02 21.73 15.32
N GLY A 222 -9.28 21.15 16.25
CA GLY A 222 -7.99 21.66 16.71
C GLY A 222 -6.97 21.71 15.57
N TYR A 223 -6.84 20.62 14.79
CA TYR A 223 -5.99 20.60 13.59
C TYR A 223 -6.45 21.62 12.54
N LEU A 224 -7.74 21.72 12.24
CA LEU A 224 -8.21 22.71 11.26
C LEU A 224 -7.95 24.16 11.68
N ARG A 225 -8.02 24.44 12.99
CA ARG A 225 -7.73 25.77 13.58
C ARG A 225 -6.25 26.02 13.84
N GLY A 226 -5.36 25.11 13.45
CA GLY A 226 -3.91 25.30 13.62
C GLY A 226 -3.42 25.23 15.06
N LYS A 227 -4.14 24.53 15.96
CA LYS A 227 -3.69 24.30 17.35
C LYS A 227 -2.57 23.25 17.47
N ASP A 228 -2.09 22.73 16.35
CA ASP A 228 -1.03 21.76 16.27
C ASP A 228 0.36 22.39 16.33
N ARG A 229 1.37 21.55 16.53
CA ARG A 229 2.79 21.89 16.50
C ARG A 229 3.50 21.03 15.45
N PRO A 230 4.74 21.34 15.06
CA PRO A 230 5.55 20.43 14.23
C PRO A 230 5.62 19.01 14.82
N TRP A 231 5.96 18.04 13.96
CA TRP A 231 6.28 16.68 14.42
C TRP A 231 7.32 16.69 15.54
N ALA A 232 7.34 15.63 16.34
CA ALA A 232 8.24 15.56 17.48
C ALA A 232 9.71 15.61 17.06
N SER A 233 10.51 16.34 17.83
CA SER A 233 11.97 16.25 17.78
C SER A 233 12.45 14.90 18.35
N PRO A 234 13.71 14.49 18.10
CA PRO A 234 14.26 13.25 18.64
C PRO A 234 14.24 13.16 20.17
N GLN A 235 14.23 14.28 20.89
CA GLN A 235 14.27 14.36 22.36
C GLN A 235 12.89 14.32 23.01
N GLU A 236 11.82 14.55 22.25
CA GLU A 236 10.45 14.53 22.76
C GLU A 236 9.88 13.11 22.79
N PRO A 237 8.90 12.79 23.67
CA PRO A 237 8.20 11.51 23.63
C PRO A 237 7.45 11.31 22.30
N HIS A 238 7.87 10.31 21.51
CA HIS A 238 7.29 10.03 20.19
C HIS A 238 7.36 8.55 19.82
N ILE A 239 6.58 8.17 18.81
CA ILE A 239 6.83 6.95 18.03
C ILE A 239 7.49 7.30 16.71
N LEU A 240 8.34 6.39 16.22
CA LEU A 240 8.89 6.46 14.87
C LEU A 240 7.98 5.67 13.93
N LEU A 241 7.28 6.39 13.05
CA LEU A 241 6.47 5.79 11.99
C LEU A 241 7.25 5.81 10.68
N LYS A 242 7.67 4.64 10.22
CA LYS A 242 8.29 4.45 8.90
C LYS A 242 7.33 3.69 8.00
N PHE A 243 7.01 4.25 6.83
CA PHE A 243 5.99 3.68 5.94
C PHE A 243 6.27 4.00 4.47
N TRP A 244 5.68 3.22 3.57
CA TRP A 244 5.74 3.45 2.13
C TRP A 244 4.81 4.60 1.74
N ASP A 245 5.35 5.66 1.13
CA ASP A 245 4.61 6.88 0.79
C ASP A 245 4.31 6.92 -0.72
N PRO A 246 3.03 6.78 -1.14
CA PRO A 246 2.66 6.84 -2.54
C PRO A 246 3.08 8.14 -3.26
N GLU A 247 3.12 9.29 -2.57
CA GLU A 247 3.58 10.55 -3.20
C GLU A 247 5.07 10.50 -3.51
N LYS A 248 5.87 9.96 -2.59
CA LYS A 248 7.30 9.75 -2.85
C LYS A 248 7.53 8.74 -3.98
N MET A 249 6.74 7.66 -4.02
CA MET A 249 6.77 6.69 -5.13
C MET A 249 6.44 7.38 -6.46
N PHE A 250 5.36 8.18 -6.49
CA PHE A 250 4.92 8.94 -7.66
C PHE A 250 6.03 9.86 -8.17
N HIS A 251 6.60 10.68 -7.27
CA HIS A 251 7.69 11.59 -7.61
C HIS A 251 8.94 10.85 -8.09
N TRP A 252 9.28 9.73 -7.44
CA TRP A 252 10.44 8.92 -7.83
C TRP A 252 10.33 8.41 -9.26
N VAL A 253 9.15 7.95 -9.71
CA VAL A 253 8.92 7.50 -11.10
C VAL A 253 9.24 8.61 -12.11
N GLY A 254 8.93 9.86 -11.77
CA GLY A 254 9.29 11.03 -12.58
C GLY A 254 8.33 11.27 -13.76
N GLY A 255 8.49 10.57 -14.88
CA GLY A 255 7.61 10.70 -16.04
C GLY A 255 6.25 10.00 -15.84
N SER A 256 5.47 9.87 -16.92
CA SER A 256 4.26 9.02 -16.93
C SER A 256 4.59 7.53 -16.75
N TYR A 257 5.80 7.12 -17.13
CA TYR A 257 6.24 5.74 -17.18
C TYR A 257 7.70 5.59 -16.72
N ARG A 258 7.98 4.53 -16.00
CA ARG A 258 9.34 4.02 -15.74
C ARG A 258 9.32 2.50 -15.83
N GLU A 259 10.35 1.93 -16.43
CA GLU A 259 10.55 0.49 -16.54
C GLU A 259 11.81 0.04 -15.80
N TRP A 260 11.79 -1.17 -15.26
CA TRP A 260 12.94 -1.88 -14.73
C TRP A 260 12.92 -3.33 -15.21
N ASP A 261 13.88 -3.69 -16.06
CA ASP A 261 14.11 -5.09 -16.42
C ASP A 261 14.80 -5.82 -15.27
N VAL A 262 14.12 -6.83 -14.73
CA VAL A 262 14.61 -7.65 -13.62
C VAL A 262 14.67 -9.12 -13.99
N ARG A 263 14.57 -9.48 -15.28
CA ARG A 263 14.57 -10.88 -15.73
C ARG A 263 15.80 -11.67 -15.28
N ASP A 264 16.95 -11.00 -15.21
CA ASP A 264 18.22 -11.59 -14.76
C ASP A 264 18.38 -11.59 -13.23
N HIS A 265 17.44 -10.99 -12.50
CA HIS A 265 17.44 -11.05 -11.04
C HIS A 265 16.93 -12.41 -10.57
N ASN A 266 17.79 -13.15 -9.87
CA ASN A 266 17.45 -14.46 -9.36
C ASN A 266 16.21 -14.38 -8.45
N SER A 267 15.15 -15.09 -8.84
CA SER A 267 13.98 -15.28 -7.97
C SER A 267 14.42 -15.87 -6.63
N PRO A 268 13.96 -15.32 -5.49
CA PRO A 268 14.32 -15.88 -4.21
C PRO A 268 13.87 -17.34 -4.09
N SER A 269 14.80 -18.23 -3.73
CA SER A 269 14.50 -19.63 -3.40
C SER A 269 13.79 -19.76 -2.04
N LYS A 270 13.84 -18.71 -1.22
CA LYS A 270 13.18 -18.65 0.10
C LYS A 270 11.65 -18.77 -0.04
N PRO A 271 10.98 -19.41 0.92
CA PRO A 271 9.52 -19.42 0.99
C PRO A 271 8.93 -18.00 0.96
N LEU A 272 7.68 -17.87 0.47
CA LEU A 272 6.95 -16.59 0.51
C LEU A 272 6.69 -16.13 1.96
N LEU A 273 6.46 -17.09 2.85
CA LEU A 273 6.18 -16.84 4.26
C LEU A 273 7.46 -16.91 5.08
N PRO A 274 7.67 -15.99 6.02
CA PRO A 274 8.81 -16.06 6.94
C PRO A 274 8.67 -17.20 7.96
N TRP A 275 7.45 -17.72 8.17
CA TRP A 275 7.10 -18.73 9.17
C TRP A 275 6.22 -19.83 8.57
N SER A 276 5.84 -20.82 9.37
CA SER A 276 4.87 -21.83 8.95
C SER A 276 3.53 -21.17 8.57
N ARG A 277 2.80 -21.82 7.67
CA ARG A 277 1.48 -21.36 7.22
C ARG A 277 0.51 -21.16 8.37
N GLU A 278 0.50 -22.08 9.33
CA GLU A 278 -0.34 -22.02 10.53
C GLU A 278 -0.04 -20.77 11.38
N VAL A 279 1.24 -20.47 11.66
CA VAL A 279 1.62 -19.28 12.43
C VAL A 279 1.22 -18.00 11.71
N PHE A 280 1.37 -17.98 10.38
CA PHE A 280 0.94 -16.86 9.57
C PHE A 280 -0.58 -16.66 9.62
N GLU A 281 -1.37 -17.71 9.41
CA GLU A 281 -2.84 -17.66 9.44
C GLU A 281 -3.35 -17.25 10.83
N ASN A 282 -2.75 -17.73 11.91
CA ASN A 282 -3.05 -17.28 13.28
C ASN A 282 -2.76 -15.78 13.46
N THR A 283 -1.67 -15.29 12.88
CA THR A 283 -1.32 -13.86 12.91
C THR A 283 -2.35 -13.03 12.15
N VAL A 284 -2.76 -13.49 10.96
CA VAL A 284 -3.82 -12.85 10.17
C VAL A 284 -5.12 -12.82 10.97
N GLN A 285 -5.51 -13.92 11.60
CA GLN A 285 -6.73 -14.00 12.41
C GLN A 285 -6.69 -13.09 13.63
N TYR A 286 -5.53 -12.95 14.29
CA TYR A 286 -5.32 -11.98 15.36
C TYR A 286 -5.57 -10.55 14.86
N HIS A 287 -4.92 -10.15 13.77
CA HIS A 287 -5.06 -8.80 13.21
C HIS A 287 -6.44 -8.54 12.63
N PHE A 288 -7.11 -9.57 12.11
CA PHE A 288 -8.49 -9.51 11.72
C PHE A 288 -9.36 -9.24 12.95
N THR A 289 -9.28 -10.07 13.99
CA THR A 289 -10.12 -9.95 15.19
C THR A 289 -9.91 -8.62 15.93
N ASN A 290 -8.67 -8.12 15.94
CA ASN A 290 -8.30 -6.87 16.61
C ASN A 290 -8.38 -5.63 15.70
N ARG A 291 -8.87 -5.75 14.46
CA ARG A 291 -9.04 -4.59 13.57
C ARG A 291 -9.97 -3.57 14.23
N ARG A 292 -9.69 -2.28 14.05
CA ARG A 292 -10.39 -1.13 14.64
C ARG A 292 -10.21 -0.96 16.16
N ARG A 293 -9.50 -1.86 16.85
CA ARG A 293 -9.19 -1.69 18.27
C ARG A 293 -8.13 -0.60 18.43
N LEU A 294 -8.35 0.31 19.39
CA LEU A 294 -7.31 1.23 19.83
C LEU A 294 -6.15 0.46 20.47
N LEU A 295 -4.95 0.89 20.18
CA LEU A 295 -3.74 0.31 20.75
C LEU A 295 -3.63 0.64 22.25
N THR A 296 -3.00 -0.24 23.01
CA THR A 296 -2.50 0.13 24.35
C THR A 296 -1.26 1.01 24.21
N LYS A 297 -0.91 1.74 25.28
CA LYS A 297 0.33 2.55 25.32
C LYS A 297 1.58 1.72 25.02
N GLU A 298 1.62 0.50 25.55
CA GLU A 298 2.69 -0.46 25.28
C GLU A 298 2.72 -0.88 23.79
N GLU A 299 1.57 -1.10 23.15
CA GLU A 299 1.50 -1.45 21.71
C GLU A 299 1.85 -0.29 20.78
N VAL A 300 1.68 0.95 21.25
CA VAL A 300 2.13 2.15 20.54
C VAL A 300 3.66 2.25 20.62
N LEU A 301 4.24 2.12 21.81
CA LEU A 301 5.68 2.25 22.05
C LEU A 301 6.49 1.07 21.51
N ASN A 302 5.92 -0.14 21.57
CA ASN A 302 6.56 -1.33 21.06
C ASN A 302 6.36 -1.44 19.54
N THR A 303 7.35 -0.94 18.80
CA THR A 303 7.43 -1.10 17.34
C THR A 303 7.98 -2.47 16.93
N SER A 304 8.60 -3.17 17.88
CA SER A 304 9.09 -4.51 17.66
C SER A 304 7.94 -5.47 17.92
N SER A 305 7.44 -6.14 16.88
CA SER A 305 6.59 -7.33 17.10
C SER A 305 7.41 -8.50 17.70
N LYS A 306 8.45 -8.22 18.50
CA LYS A 306 9.32 -9.22 19.15
C LYS A 306 8.57 -9.97 20.24
N THR A 307 7.59 -9.33 20.87
CA THR A 307 6.59 -10.05 21.66
C THR A 307 5.45 -10.46 20.75
N CYS A 308 5.60 -11.64 20.16
CA CYS A 308 4.50 -12.50 19.73
C CYS A 308 3.42 -12.47 20.83
N ARG A 309 2.34 -11.70 20.66
CA ARG A 309 1.23 -11.66 21.65
C ARG A 309 0.32 -12.88 21.45
N ASN A 310 0.96 -14.06 21.61
CA ASN A 310 0.59 -15.46 21.32
C ASN A 310 0.61 -15.73 19.81
N PHE A 311 1.50 -16.54 19.21
CA PHE A 311 1.66 -18.00 19.36
C PHE A 311 3.10 -18.48 19.02
N GLN A 312 3.48 -19.66 19.52
CA GLN A 312 4.82 -20.12 19.92
C GLN A 312 5.90 -20.33 18.82
N LYS A 313 6.32 -19.26 18.15
CA LYS A 313 7.75 -18.98 17.83
C LYS A 313 7.84 -17.72 16.97
N CYS A 314 8.25 -16.63 17.59
CA CYS A 314 8.89 -15.51 16.89
C CYS A 314 10.42 -15.74 16.98
N PRO A 315 11.22 -15.38 15.96
CA PRO A 315 12.65 -15.69 15.87
C PRO A 315 13.49 -15.22 17.05
#